data_AF-A0A920NE85-F1
#
_entry.id   AF-A0A920NE85-F1
#
_cell.length_a   1.000
_cell.length_b   1.000
_cell.length_c   1.000
_cell.angle_alpha   90.00
_cell.angle_beta   90.00
_cell.angle_gamma   90.00
#
_symmetry.space_group_name_H-M   'P 1'
#
loop_
_entity.id
_entity.type
_entity.pdbx_description
1 polymer ?
#
loop_
_entity_poly.entity_id
_entity_poly.type
_entity_poly.pdbx_seq_one_letter_code
_entity_poly.pdbx_strand_id
1 'polypeptide(L)'
;MMEEMIASYERISSQLKKDLFMCPADYPYLYMNNQKTNVLIGNKRHWRTIDRTLCTFMTSKVFIDKYWNNFYNNCLDRHDPFEKYLNEIYEKEFSISPLKSLSVHMTNINSSYGLSPFIDYKKIWDENSV
;
A
#
# COMPACT_ATOMS: atom_id res chain seq x y z
N MET A 1 14.39 1.11 -0.94
CA MET A 1 12.91 1.03 -1.03
C MET A 1 12.49 0.19 -2.24
N MET A 2 12.77 0.63 -3.47
CA MET A 2 12.31 -0.04 -4.70
C MET A 2 12.75 -1.50 -4.82
N GLU A 3 14.00 -1.82 -4.48
CA GLU A 3 14.49 -3.21 -4.46
C GLU A 3 13.64 -4.12 -3.57
N GLU A 4 13.21 -3.63 -2.40
CA GLU A 4 12.38 -4.42 -1.49
C GLU A 4 10.98 -4.65 -2.05
N MET A 5 10.42 -3.65 -2.72
CA MET A 5 9.12 -3.79 -3.37
C MET A 5 9.22 -4.81 -4.51
N ILE A 6 10.15 -4.64 -5.46
CA ILE A 6 10.28 -5.52 -6.62
C ILE A 6 10.53 -6.97 -6.18
N ALA A 7 11.51 -7.21 -5.30
CA ALA A 7 11.82 -8.56 -4.85
C ALA A 7 10.66 -9.21 -4.06
N SER A 8 9.91 -8.43 -3.28
CA SER A 8 8.72 -8.93 -2.59
C SER A 8 7.55 -9.18 -3.54
N TYR A 9 7.38 -8.33 -4.56
CA TYR A 9 6.38 -8.54 -5.62
C TYR A 9 6.60 -9.88 -6.29
N GLU A 10 7.79 -10.12 -6.82
CA GLU A 10 8.13 -11.33 -7.57
C GLU A 10 7.94 -12.59 -6.70
N ARG A 11 8.42 -12.53 -5.45
CA ARG A 11 8.27 -13.63 -4.50
C ARG A 11 6.82 -13.96 -4.19
N ILE A 12 6.00 -12.96 -3.87
CA ILE A 12 4.61 -13.17 -3.44
C ILE A 12 3.73 -13.51 -4.65
N SER A 13 3.88 -12.77 -5.75
CA SER A 13 3.14 -12.99 -6.99
C SER A 13 3.37 -14.41 -7.56
N SER A 14 4.62 -14.89 -7.56
CA SER A 14 4.93 -16.25 -8.05
C SER A 14 4.30 -17.36 -7.20
N GLN A 15 4.24 -17.19 -5.87
CA GLN A 15 3.58 -18.14 -4.97
C GLN A 15 2.05 -18.14 -5.15
N LEU A 16 1.47 -16.96 -5.32
CA LEU A 16 0.02 -16.80 -5.55
C LEU A 16 -0.40 -17.18 -6.98
N LYS A 17 0.56 -17.22 -7.92
CA LYS A 17 0.33 -17.33 -9.37
C LYS A 17 -0.64 -16.26 -9.87
N LYS A 18 -0.53 -15.06 -9.32
CA LYS A 18 -1.40 -13.90 -9.60
C LYS A 18 -0.60 -12.62 -9.50
N ASP A 19 -0.98 -11.64 -10.30
CA ASP A 19 -0.55 -10.26 -10.10
C ASP A 19 -1.25 -9.68 -8.86
N LEU A 20 -0.67 -8.62 -8.32
CA LEU A 20 -1.12 -7.99 -7.08
C LEU A 20 -0.88 -6.48 -7.10
N PHE A 21 -1.54 -5.77 -6.20
CA PHE A 21 -1.22 -4.38 -5.85
C PHE A 21 -0.38 -4.35 -4.57
N MET A 22 0.57 -3.41 -4.52
CA MET A 22 1.47 -3.27 -3.39
C MET A 22 1.58 -1.80 -2.97
N CYS A 23 1.14 -1.47 -1.76
CA CYS A 23 1.35 -0.16 -1.17
C CYS A 23 2.68 -0.15 -0.39
N PRO A 24 3.53 0.89 -0.51
CA PRO A 24 4.77 0.97 0.25
C PRO A 24 4.62 1.45 1.71
N ALA A 25 3.41 1.85 2.12
CA ALA A 25 3.17 2.44 3.44
C ALA A 25 2.31 1.51 4.31
N ASP A 26 2.67 1.45 5.59
CA ASP A 26 1.89 0.84 6.66
C ASP A 26 1.06 1.94 7.34
N TYR A 27 -0.22 2.04 7.00
CA TYR A 27 -1.08 3.12 7.47
C TYR A 27 -1.70 2.81 8.84
N PRO A 28 -1.90 3.80 9.74
CA PRO A 28 -2.55 3.64 11.03
C PRO A 28 -3.96 3.06 10.96
N TYR A 29 -4.78 3.40 9.95
CA TYR A 29 -6.15 2.88 9.85
C TYR A 29 -6.21 1.35 9.80
N LEU A 30 -5.12 0.68 9.35
CA LEU A 30 -5.02 -0.79 9.31
C LEU A 30 -5.05 -1.43 10.70
N TYR A 31 -4.94 -0.61 11.75
CA TYR A 31 -4.92 -1.04 13.16
C TYR A 31 -6.10 -0.51 13.96
N MET A 32 -6.97 0.32 13.36
CA MET A 32 -8.07 0.98 14.08
C MET A 32 -9.28 0.07 14.31
N ASN A 33 -9.34 -1.06 13.61
CA ASN A 33 -10.43 -2.04 13.70
C ASN A 33 -9.86 -3.45 13.88
N ASN A 34 -10.61 -4.32 14.56
CA ASN A 34 -10.26 -5.74 14.72
C ASN A 34 -10.55 -6.54 13.43
N GLN A 35 -9.76 -6.27 12.38
CA GLN A 35 -9.87 -6.93 11.08
C GLN A 35 -8.80 -8.02 10.95
N LYS A 36 -9.17 -9.15 10.34
CA LYS A 36 -8.21 -10.21 10.03
C LYS A 36 -7.33 -9.79 8.86
N THR A 37 -6.05 -10.13 8.93
CA THR A 37 -5.10 -9.97 7.82
C THR A 37 -4.18 -11.17 7.78
N ASN A 38 -3.73 -11.56 6.59
CA ASN A 38 -2.71 -12.58 6.41
C ASN A 38 -1.33 -11.93 6.41
N VAL A 39 -0.37 -12.54 7.09
CA VAL A 39 1.03 -12.11 7.07
C VAL A 39 1.80 -12.98 6.08
N LEU A 40 2.49 -12.31 5.16
CA LEU A 40 3.26 -12.90 4.08
C LEU A 40 4.74 -12.56 4.25
N ILE A 41 5.61 -13.46 3.79
CA ILE A 41 7.06 -13.24 3.81
C ILE A 41 7.47 -12.61 2.47
N GLY A 42 7.90 -11.35 2.52
CA GLY A 42 8.55 -10.66 1.39
C GLY A 42 10.04 -10.98 1.32
N ASN A 43 10.83 -10.04 0.79
CA ASN A 43 12.28 -10.21 0.66
C ASN A 43 13.00 -10.02 2.00
N LYS A 44 12.93 -8.83 2.59
CA LYS A 44 13.58 -8.48 3.87
C LYS A 44 12.60 -8.12 4.97
N ARG A 45 11.29 -8.17 4.71
CA ARG A 45 10.25 -7.88 5.70
C ARG A 45 8.98 -8.68 5.49
N HIS A 46 8.15 -8.65 6.52
CA HIS A 46 6.79 -9.15 6.44
C HIS A 46 5.88 -8.15 5.73
N TRP A 47 4.89 -8.68 5.03
CA TRP A 47 3.84 -7.95 4.35
C TRP A 47 2.50 -8.43 4.89
N ARG A 48 1.48 -7.58 4.87
CA ARG A 48 0.12 -7.95 5.24
C ARG A 48 -0.82 -7.80 4.06
N THR A 49 -1.90 -8.56 4.03
CA THR A 49 -3.00 -8.31 3.09
C THR A 49 -3.83 -7.11 3.53
N ILE A 50 -4.22 -6.28 2.57
CA ILE A 50 -5.06 -5.09 2.80
C ILE A 50 -6.20 -5.06 1.78
N ASP A 51 -7.28 -4.40 2.15
CA ASP A 51 -8.49 -4.23 1.32
C ASP A 51 -8.60 -2.81 0.74
N ARG A 52 -7.70 -1.91 1.14
CA ARG A 52 -7.69 -0.51 0.72
C ARG A 52 -6.28 0.05 0.75
N THR A 53 -6.02 1.02 -0.13
CA THR A 53 -4.78 1.80 -0.17
C THR A 53 -5.11 3.24 -0.55
N LEU A 54 -4.15 4.15 -0.38
CA LEU A 54 -4.20 5.45 -1.05
C LEU A 54 -3.74 5.32 -2.51
N CYS A 55 -3.70 6.42 -3.24
CA CYS A 55 -3.26 6.49 -4.65
C CYS A 55 -1.75 6.27 -4.87
N THR A 56 -1.07 5.55 -3.96
CA THR A 56 0.35 5.18 -4.09
C THR A 56 0.48 3.68 -3.95
N PHE A 57 0.73 3.02 -5.09
CA PHE A 57 0.91 1.59 -5.19
C PHE A 57 1.84 1.23 -6.35
N MET A 58 2.37 0.01 -6.31
CA MET A 58 3.07 -0.66 -7.41
C MET A 58 2.19 -1.82 -7.90
N THR A 59 2.12 -2.01 -9.22
CA THR A 59 1.38 -3.08 -9.86
C THR A 59 1.97 -3.42 -11.23
N SER A 60 1.49 -4.49 -11.87
CA SER A 60 1.94 -4.90 -13.20
C SER A 60 1.26 -4.08 -14.30
N LYS A 61 1.88 -4.03 -15.49
CA LYS A 61 1.22 -3.48 -16.69
C LYS A 61 -0.11 -4.18 -16.99
N VAL A 62 -0.19 -5.49 -16.75
CA VAL A 62 -1.41 -6.28 -16.98
C VAL A 62 -2.57 -5.73 -16.14
N PHE A 63 -2.32 -5.40 -14.87
CA PHE A 63 -3.33 -4.79 -14.00
C PHE A 63 -3.65 -3.34 -14.40
N ILE A 64 -2.67 -2.56 -14.86
CA ILE A 64 -2.93 -1.22 -15.40
C ILE A 64 -3.88 -1.28 -16.60
N ASP A 65 -3.61 -2.15 -17.57
CA ASP A 65 -4.43 -2.30 -18.77
C ASP A 65 -5.84 -2.83 -18.40
N LYS A 66 -5.91 -3.84 -17.52
CA LYS A 66 -7.16 -4.47 -17.08
C LYS A 66 -8.09 -3.49 -16.37
N TYR A 67 -7.55 -2.59 -15.56
CA TYR A 67 -8.31 -1.68 -14.70
C TYR A 67 -8.24 -0.22 -15.16
N TRP A 68 -7.84 0.05 -16.40
CA TRP A 68 -7.66 1.41 -16.92
C TRP A 68 -8.87 2.32 -16.67
N ASN A 69 -10.09 1.81 -16.88
CA ASN A 69 -11.32 2.56 -16.66
C ASN A 69 -11.53 2.91 -15.17
N ASN A 70 -11.17 2.03 -14.24
CA ASN A 70 -11.23 2.33 -12.81
C ASN A 70 -10.27 3.48 -12.45
N PHE A 71 -9.03 3.43 -12.96
CA PHE A 71 -8.05 4.50 -12.74
C PHE A 71 -8.50 5.83 -13.35
N TYR A 72 -9.01 5.79 -14.57
CA TYR A 72 -9.53 6.97 -15.26
C TYR A 72 -10.70 7.60 -14.49
N ASN A 73 -11.71 6.81 -14.12
CA ASN A 73 -12.88 7.28 -13.39
C ASN A 73 -12.53 7.82 -12.01
N ASN A 74 -11.52 7.28 -11.33
CA ASN A 74 -11.04 7.80 -10.04
C ASN A 74 -10.48 9.22 -10.14
N CYS A 75 -10.09 9.66 -11.33
CA CYS A 75 -9.54 10.99 -11.58
C CYS A 75 -10.56 12.00 -12.13
N LEU A 76 -11.74 11.54 -12.58
CA LEU A 76 -12.75 12.42 -13.17
C LEU A 76 -13.48 13.25 -12.11
N ASP A 77 -13.95 12.59 -11.05
CA ASP A 77 -14.76 13.20 -10.01
C ASP A 77 -14.18 12.90 -8.63
N ARG A 78 -14.24 13.90 -7.75
CA ARG A 78 -13.82 13.76 -6.36
C ARG A 78 -14.93 13.10 -5.55
N HIS A 79 -14.70 11.85 -5.17
CA HIS A 79 -15.60 11.06 -4.32
C HIS A 79 -15.20 11.14 -2.85
N ASP A 80 -16.09 10.71 -1.95
CA ASP A 80 -15.79 10.44 -0.54
C ASP A 80 -16.12 8.96 -0.24
N PRO A 81 -15.12 8.07 -0.11
CA PRO A 81 -13.68 8.32 -0.18
C PRO A 81 -13.20 8.61 -1.61
N PHE A 82 -12.07 9.32 -1.74
CA PHE A 82 -11.48 9.66 -3.05
C PHE A 82 -11.11 8.40 -3.85
N GLU A 83 -10.70 7.35 -3.15
CA GLU A 83 -10.24 6.08 -3.69
C GLU A 83 -11.38 5.13 -4.06
N LYS A 84 -12.62 5.63 -4.24
CA LYS A 84 -13.81 4.81 -4.53
C LYS A 84 -13.55 3.75 -5.60
N TYR A 85 -13.06 4.14 -6.78
CA TYR A 85 -12.86 3.20 -7.89
C TYR A 85 -11.61 2.34 -7.72
N LEU A 86 -10.63 2.75 -6.89
CA LEU A 86 -9.51 1.90 -6.48
C LEU A 86 -9.95 0.81 -5.52
N ASN A 87 -10.82 1.14 -4.55
CA ASN A 87 -11.36 0.17 -3.60
C ASN A 87 -12.13 -0.95 -4.31
N GLU A 88 -12.87 -0.63 -5.38
CA GLU A 88 -13.52 -1.64 -6.24
C GLU A 88 -12.53 -2.63 -6.89
N ILE A 89 -11.28 -2.22 -7.11
CA ILE A 89 -10.21 -3.11 -7.59
C ILE A 89 -9.74 -4.00 -6.44
N TYR A 90 -9.51 -3.41 -5.27
CA TYR A 90 -8.97 -4.12 -4.09
C TYR A 90 -9.94 -5.15 -3.50
N GLU A 91 -11.24 -5.00 -3.72
CA GLU A 91 -12.23 -6.06 -3.42
C GLU A 91 -12.04 -7.32 -4.28
N LYS A 92 -11.44 -7.18 -5.47
CA LYS A 92 -11.29 -8.25 -6.47
C LYS A 92 -9.88 -8.81 -6.52
N GLU A 93 -8.89 -7.99 -6.20
CA GLU A 93 -7.48 -8.30 -6.41
C GLU A 93 -6.66 -8.30 -5.12
N PHE A 94 -5.63 -9.14 -5.12
CA PHE A 94 -4.74 -9.26 -3.98
C PHE A 94 -3.96 -7.96 -3.78
N SER A 95 -4.02 -7.40 -2.58
CA SER A 95 -3.35 -6.15 -2.24
C SER A 95 -2.58 -6.31 -0.94
N ILE A 96 -1.36 -5.76 -0.88
CA ILE A 96 -0.48 -5.89 0.27
C ILE A 96 0.19 -4.58 0.66
N SER A 97 0.53 -4.42 1.94
CA SER A 97 1.41 -3.37 2.48
C SER A 97 2.46 -3.96 3.41
N PRO A 98 3.61 -3.31 3.63
CA PRO A 98 4.63 -3.85 4.51
C PRO A 98 4.18 -3.74 5.98
N LEU A 99 4.62 -4.68 6.82
CA LEU A 99 4.67 -4.48 8.27
C LEU A 99 5.93 -3.67 8.58
N LYS A 100 5.75 -2.47 9.15
CA LYS A 100 6.72 -1.36 9.16
C LYS A 100 6.94 -0.78 7.76
N SER A 101 6.60 0.50 7.60
CA SER A 101 6.61 1.22 6.32
C SER A 101 7.95 1.17 5.58
N LEU A 102 7.86 1.14 4.24
CA LEU A 102 8.97 1.38 3.33
C LEU A 102 9.06 2.86 2.91
N SER A 103 7.92 3.52 2.82
CA SER A 103 7.79 4.96 2.62
C SER A 103 6.79 5.52 3.62
N VAL A 104 7.00 6.77 4.04
CA VAL A 104 6.08 7.47 4.94
C VAL A 104 5.24 8.46 4.14
N HIS A 105 3.93 8.45 4.40
CA HIS A 105 3.02 9.46 3.91
C HIS A 105 3.01 10.63 4.91
N MET A 106 3.42 11.83 4.47
CA MET A 106 3.41 13.02 5.31
C MET A 106 2.08 13.74 5.14
N THR A 107 1.24 13.66 6.16
CA THR A 107 -0.10 14.25 6.18
C THR A 107 -0.44 14.79 7.57
N ASN A 108 -1.61 15.39 7.69
CA ASN A 108 -2.14 15.79 8.98
C ASN A 108 -2.25 14.56 9.90
N ILE A 109 -1.61 14.62 11.07
CA ILE A 109 -1.58 13.53 12.05
C ILE A 109 -2.98 13.13 12.54
N ASN A 110 -3.94 14.06 12.50
CA ASN A 110 -5.33 13.82 12.87
C ASN A 110 -6.18 13.20 11.75
N SER A 111 -5.59 12.95 10.57
CA SER A 111 -6.27 12.21 9.50
C SER A 111 -6.28 10.71 9.79
N SER A 112 -7.22 9.98 9.20
CA SER A 112 -7.24 8.51 9.23
C SER A 112 -5.98 7.88 8.64
N TYR A 113 -5.27 8.61 7.78
CA TYR A 113 -4.03 8.17 7.14
C TYR A 113 -2.81 8.38 8.03
N GLY A 114 -2.85 9.37 8.93
CA GLY A 114 -1.89 9.63 10.01
C GLY A 114 -0.41 9.48 9.65
N LEU A 115 0.41 9.21 10.68
CA LEU A 115 1.81 8.84 10.52
C LEU A 115 1.97 7.34 10.75
N SER A 116 2.66 6.66 9.84
CA SER A 116 2.97 5.24 9.96
C SER A 116 3.56 4.89 11.35
N PRO A 117 3.04 3.83 11.99
CA PRO A 117 3.53 3.43 13.31
C PRO A 117 4.93 2.82 13.21
N PHE A 118 5.63 2.79 14.35
CA PHE A 118 6.95 2.15 14.51
C PHE A 118 8.05 2.69 13.58
N ILE A 119 7.93 3.97 13.22
CA ILE A 119 8.95 4.75 12.51
C ILE A 119 9.53 5.78 13.48
N ASP A 120 10.86 5.83 13.57
CA ASP A 120 11.57 6.87 14.30
C ASP A 120 11.81 8.07 13.36
N TYR A 121 10.79 8.92 13.27
CA TYR A 121 10.79 10.07 12.38
C TYR A 121 11.91 11.06 12.70
N LYS A 122 12.18 11.28 13.99
CA LYS A 122 13.24 12.20 14.42
C LYS A 122 14.60 11.67 14.00
N LYS A 123 14.89 10.39 14.25
CA LYS A 123 16.14 9.77 13.80
C LYS A 123 16.32 9.89 12.28
N ILE A 124 15.27 9.58 11.50
CA ILE A 124 15.33 9.71 10.03
C ILE A 124 15.63 11.15 9.63
N TRP A 125 14.97 12.12 10.27
CA TRP A 125 15.23 13.54 10.01
C TRP A 125 16.66 13.96 10.35
N ASP A 126 17.13 13.61 11.54
CA ASP A 126 18.46 13.95 12.04
C ASP A 126 19.56 13.31 11.15
N GLU A 127 19.38 12.06 10.72
CA GLU A 127 20.30 11.35 9.81
C GLU A 127 20.38 11.98 8.40
N ASN A 128 19.37 12.76 8.00
CA ASN A 128 19.31 13.44 6.71
C ASN A 128 19.46 14.97 6.83
N SER A 129 19.75 15.47 8.02
CA SER A 129 20.05 16.88 8.25
C SER A 129 21.47 17.16 7.73
N VAL A 130 21.56 17.92 6.64
CA VAL A 130 22.83 18.41 6.07
C VAL A 130 23.34 19.59 6.89
#